data_AF-A0AAD9MJT9-F1
#
_entry.id   AF-A0AAD9MJT9-F1
#
_cell.length_a   1.000
_cell.length_b   1.000
_cell.length_c   1.000
_cell.angle_alpha   90.00
_cell.angle_beta   90.00
_cell.angle_gamma   90.00
#
_symmetry.space_group_name_H-M   'P 1'
#
loop_
_entity.id
_entity.type
_entity.pdbx_description
1 polymer ?
#
loop_
_entity_poly.entity_id
_entity_poly.type
_entity_poly.pdbx_seq_one_letter_code
_entity_poly.pdbx_strand_id
1 'polypeptide(L)'
;MLLFCPHCANILTVAGGDGGGNRLECRTCPYIGPIAPDQPLFSRKKFERKEREDVFGGPGAWENADKTTQQCANENCNGNQAAYFQVQIRSADEPMTVFYKCMTCDHRWRGD
;
A
#
# COMPACT_ATOMS: atom_id res chain seq x y z
N MET A 1 16.81 3.51 12.77
CA MET A 1 17.81 3.05 13.77
C MET A 1 17.21 3.27 15.15
N LEU A 2 17.20 2.24 15.99
CA LEU A 2 16.71 2.34 17.38
C LEU A 2 17.93 2.38 18.31
N LEU A 3 17.98 3.35 19.21
CA LEU A 3 19.02 3.46 20.23
C LEU A 3 18.45 3.03 21.58
N PHE A 4 19.25 2.28 22.33
CA PHE A 4 18.87 1.72 23.62
C PHE A 4 19.74 2.28 24.74
N CYS A 5 19.17 2.41 25.93
CA CYS A 5 19.89 2.81 27.12
C CYS A 5 20.85 1.70 27.59
N PRO A 6 22.12 2.01 27.91
CA PRO A 6 23.08 1.00 28.39
C PRO A 6 22.76 0.43 29.77
N HIS A 7 21.93 1.10 30.58
CA HIS A 7 21.63 0.66 31.95
C HIS A 7 20.37 -0.19 32.07
N CYS A 8 19.30 0.16 31.35
CA CYS A 8 18.00 -0.49 31.48
C CYS A 8 17.49 -1.12 30.17
N ALA A 9 18.30 -1.09 29.10
CA ALA A 9 17.99 -1.62 27.78
C ALA A 9 16.67 -1.11 27.15
N ASN A 10 16.12 -0.02 27.67
CA ASN A 10 14.91 0.60 27.14
C ASN A 10 15.24 1.54 25.98
N ILE A 11 14.28 1.72 25.07
CA ILE A 11 14.40 2.63 23.92
C ILE A 11 14.56 4.06 24.41
N LEU A 12 15.53 4.78 23.83
CA LEU A 12 15.73 6.20 24.08
C LEU A 12 14.74 7.04 23.28
N THR A 13 14.18 8.06 23.92
CA THR A 13 13.22 8.99 23.31
C THR A 13 13.85 10.36 23.10
N VAL A 14 13.44 11.07 22.05
CA VAL A 14 13.93 12.43 21.78
C VAL A 14 13.17 13.42 22.68
N ALA A 15 13.92 14.28 23.37
CA ALA A 15 13.38 15.38 24.19
C ALA A 15 14.15 16.68 23.92
N GLY A 16 13.52 17.81 24.21
CA GLY A 16 14.15 19.13 24.13
C GLY A 16 15.14 19.33 25.27
N GLY A 17 16.36 19.76 24.94
CA GLY A 17 17.37 20.18 25.89
C GLY A 17 17.28 21.68 26.19
N ASP A 18 17.73 22.09 27.37
CA ASP A 18 17.62 23.46 27.89
C ASP A 18 18.44 24.50 27.07
N GLY A 19 19.30 24.04 26.15
CA GLY A 19 20.11 24.87 25.25
C GLY A 19 19.65 24.89 23.79
N GLY A 20 18.40 24.52 23.49
CA GLY A 20 17.85 24.54 22.12
C GLY A 20 18.24 23.36 21.23
N GLY A 21 18.98 22.39 21.76
CA GLY A 21 19.32 21.14 21.09
C GLY A 21 18.39 19.99 21.50
N ASN A 22 18.28 18.97 20.66
CA ASN A 22 17.58 17.73 21.01
C ASN A 22 18.52 16.80 21.80
N ARG A 23 18.00 16.15 22.84
CA ARG A 23 18.70 15.11 23.62
C ARG A 23 17.93 13.79 23.58
N LEU A 24 18.62 12.68 23.79
CA LEU A 24 18.00 11.37 23.94
C LEU A 24 17.87 11.05 25.42
N GLU A 25 16.64 10.96 25.92
CA GLU A 25 16.37 10.62 27.32
C GLU A 25 15.74 9.24 27.45
N CYS A 26 16.12 8.53 28.50
CA CYS A 26 15.43 7.32 28.91
C CYS A 26 14.23 7.68 29.81
N ARG A 27 13.09 7.01 29.61
CA ARG A 27 11.88 7.21 30.43
C ARG A 27 11.88 6.47 31.77
N THR A 28 12.83 5.57 31.98
CA THR A 28 12.85 4.65 33.13
C THR A 28 14.06 4.85 34.04
N CYS A 29 15.14 5.43 33.54
CA CYS A 29 16.34 5.75 34.32
C CYS A 29 16.83 7.17 33.96
N PRO A 30 17.64 7.82 34.80
CA PRO A 30 18.11 9.20 34.57
C PRO A 30 19.18 9.32 33.46
N TYR A 31 19.30 8.32 32.59
CA TYR A 31 20.28 8.32 31.51
C TYR A 31 19.89 9.33 30.42
N ILE A 32 20.85 10.18 30.08
CA ILE A 32 20.76 11.18 29.00
C ILE A 32 21.89 10.92 28.01
N GLY A 33 21.53 10.61 26.77
CA GLY A 33 22.43 10.55 25.63
C GLY A 33 22.44 11.91 24.89
N PRO A 34 23.55 12.66 24.89
CA PRO A 34 23.64 13.89 24.11
C PRO A 34 23.66 13.55 22.61
N ILE A 35 22.91 14.31 21.80
CA ILE A 35 23.07 14.30 20.35
C ILE A 35 24.16 15.32 20.04
N ALA A 36 25.33 14.84 19.67
CA ALA A 36 26.46 15.70 19.37
C ALA A 36 26.18 16.48 18.06
N PRO A 37 26.44 17.79 17.99
CA PRO A 37 26.10 18.62 16.84
C PRO A 37 26.91 18.27 15.57
N ASP A 38 28.06 17.64 15.76
CA ASP A 38 28.96 17.12 14.72
C ASP A 38 28.49 15.78 14.12
N GLN A 39 27.56 15.07 14.78
CA GLN A 39 27.04 13.78 14.30
C GLN A 39 25.51 13.75 14.28
N PRO A 40 24.86 14.26 13.21
CA PRO A 40 23.41 14.22 13.09
C PRO A 40 22.92 12.77 12.91
N LEU A 41 21.96 12.37 13.74
CA LEU A 41 21.33 11.06 13.63
C LEU A 41 20.22 11.07 12.57
N PHE A 42 20.37 10.29 11.50
CA PHE A 42 19.32 10.08 10.51
C PHE A 42 19.18 8.61 10.13
N SER A 43 17.95 8.19 9.81
CA SER A 43 17.65 6.84 9.33
C SER A 43 16.75 6.95 8.10
N ARG A 44 17.35 6.96 6.92
CA ARG A 44 16.61 7.02 5.65
C ARG A 44 16.37 5.61 5.13
N LYS A 45 15.11 5.22 5.00
CA LYS A 45 14.71 4.02 4.24
C LYS A 45 14.12 4.48 2.91
N LYS A 46 14.73 4.06 1.80
CA LYS A 46 14.12 4.23 0.47
C LYS A 46 13.06 3.14 0.33
N PHE A 47 11.81 3.54 0.16
CA PHE A 47 10.74 2.63 -0.19
C PHE A 47 10.63 2.58 -1.70
N GLU A 48 10.71 1.39 -2.27
CA GLU A 48 10.31 1.18 -3.65
C GLU A 48 8.80 1.23 -3.73
N ARG A 49 8.27 1.86 -4.78
CA ARG A 49 6.83 1.92 -4.99
C ARG A 49 6.36 0.52 -5.34
N LYS A 50 5.58 -0.12 -4.44
CA LYS A 50 4.94 -1.38 -4.76
C LYS A 50 4.05 -1.15 -5.99
N GLU A 51 4.25 -1.93 -7.05
CA GLU A 51 3.32 -1.92 -8.18
C GLU A 51 1.95 -2.30 -7.64
N ARG A 52 0.94 -1.51 -8.00
CA ARG A 52 -0.43 -1.78 -7.61
C ARG A 52 -0.83 -3.06 -8.32
N GLU A 53 -0.81 -4.18 -7.61
CA GLU A 53 -1.40 -5.42 -8.09
C GLU A 53 -2.85 -5.09 -8.46
N ASP A 54 -3.24 -5.44 -9.69
CA ASP A 54 -4.63 -5.36 -10.08
C ASP A 54 -5.45 -6.21 -9.11
N VAL A 55 -6.56 -5.63 -8.63
CA VAL A 55 -7.46 -6.24 -7.63
C VAL A 55 -7.94 -7.64 -8.03
N PHE A 56 -7.88 -7.95 -9.33
CA PHE A 56 -8.28 -9.21 -9.93
C PHE A 56 -7.15 -10.20 -10.17
N GLY A 57 -5.96 -9.98 -9.61
CA GLY A 57 -4.83 -10.92 -9.69
C GLY A 57 -3.96 -10.76 -10.94
N GLY A 58 -2.77 -11.34 -10.87
CA GLY A 58 -1.70 -11.23 -11.87
C GLY A 58 -1.98 -11.92 -13.22
N PRO A 59 -0.95 -12.10 -14.08
CA PRO A 59 -1.11 -12.73 -15.38
C PRO A 59 -1.68 -14.15 -15.22
N GLY A 60 -2.87 -14.39 -15.76
CA GLY A 60 -3.60 -15.66 -15.68
C GLY A 60 -4.89 -15.63 -14.84
N ALA A 61 -5.12 -14.59 -14.04
CA ALA A 61 -6.30 -14.57 -13.17
C ALA A 61 -7.64 -14.50 -13.92
N TRP A 62 -7.64 -14.00 -15.16
CA TRP A 62 -8.82 -13.95 -16.02
C TRP A 62 -9.06 -15.22 -16.86
N GLU A 63 -8.14 -16.20 -16.83
CA GLU A 63 -8.27 -17.42 -17.64
C GLU A 63 -9.39 -18.35 -17.12
N ASN A 64 -9.57 -18.38 -15.80
CA ASN A 64 -10.63 -19.16 -15.12
C ASN A 64 -11.88 -18.34 -14.81
N ALA A 65 -11.97 -17.10 -15.31
CA ALA A 65 -13.13 -16.25 -15.09
C ALA A 65 -14.30 -16.71 -15.97
N ASP A 66 -15.52 -16.59 -15.43
CA ASP A 66 -16.73 -16.87 -16.17
C ASP A 66 -16.86 -15.92 -17.37
N LYS A 67 -17.33 -16.47 -18.49
CA LYS A 67 -17.46 -15.74 -19.76
C LYS A 67 -18.92 -15.48 -20.04
N THR A 68 -19.21 -14.26 -20.46
CA THR A 68 -20.55 -13.85 -20.91
C THR A 68 -20.49 -13.22 -22.29
N THR A 69 -21.63 -13.22 -22.98
CA THR A 69 -21.78 -12.54 -24.26
C THR A 69 -22.08 -11.07 -23.98
N GLN A 70 -21.06 -10.22 -24.08
CA GLN A 70 -21.19 -8.77 -23.89
C GLN A 70 -20.33 -8.06 -24.94
N GLN A 71 -20.91 -7.04 -25.58
CA GLN A 71 -20.19 -6.22 -26.54
C GLN A 71 -19.10 -5.42 -25.83
N CYS A 72 -17.90 -5.40 -26.39
CA CYS A 72 -16.80 -4.60 -25.86
C CYS A 72 -17.16 -3.12 -25.84
N ALA A 73 -16.87 -2.43 -24.73
CA ALA A 73 -17.05 -0.99 -24.60
C ALA A 73 -16.06 -0.14 -25.43
N ASN A 74 -15.12 -0.79 -26.12
CA ASN A 74 -14.13 -0.11 -26.95
C ASN A 74 -14.67 -0.03 -28.38
N GLU A 75 -14.84 1.18 -28.89
CA GLU A 75 -15.34 1.44 -30.25
C GLU A 75 -14.47 0.79 -31.34
N ASN A 76 -13.20 0.54 -31.05
CA ASN A 76 -12.26 -0.09 -31.97
C ASN A 76 -12.29 -1.63 -31.92
N CYS A 77 -13.16 -2.23 -31.09
CA CYS A 77 -13.23 -3.69 -30.93
C CYS A 77 -14.68 -4.18 -31.04
N ASN A 78 -14.93 -5.04 -32.03
CA ASN A 78 -16.22 -5.72 -32.22
C ASN A 78 -16.29 -7.09 -31.52
N GLY A 79 -15.48 -7.29 -30.47
CA GLY A 79 -15.51 -8.52 -29.68
C GLY A 79 -16.81 -8.64 -28.88
N ASN A 80 -17.45 -9.81 -28.96
CA ASN A 80 -18.75 -10.08 -28.31
C ASN A 80 -18.64 -10.98 -27.07
N GLN A 81 -17.43 -11.34 -26.66
CA GLN A 81 -17.17 -12.18 -25.50
C GLN A 81 -16.32 -11.43 -24.49
N ALA A 82 -16.80 -11.38 -23.25
CA ALA A 82 -16.11 -10.78 -22.12
C ALA A 82 -16.04 -11.76 -20.95
N ALA A 83 -14.88 -11.86 -20.31
CA ALA A 83 -14.76 -12.46 -19.00
C ALA A 83 -15.26 -11.46 -17.96
N TYR A 84 -15.94 -11.91 -16.90
CA TYR A 84 -16.45 -11.01 -15.86
C TYR A 84 -16.14 -11.47 -14.44
N PHE A 85 -16.05 -10.49 -13.53
CA PHE A 85 -16.01 -10.71 -12.09
C PHE A 85 -17.06 -9.85 -11.41
N GLN A 86 -17.74 -10.40 -10.41
CA GLN A 86 -18.68 -9.66 -9.58
C GLN A 86 -18.05 -9.46 -8.20
N VAL A 87 -17.92 -8.20 -7.77
CA VAL A 87 -17.32 -7.87 -6.48
C VAL A 87 -18.23 -6.94 -5.69
N GLN A 88 -18.43 -7.28 -4.43
CA GLN A 88 -19.10 -6.41 -3.48
C GLN A 88 -18.11 -5.36 -2.96
N ILE A 89 -18.13 -4.17 -3.56
CA ILE A 89 -17.27 -3.05 -3.15
C ILE A 89 -17.98 -2.06 -2.20
N ARG A 90 -19.28 -2.25 -1.95
CA ARG A 90 -20.14 -1.37 -1.14
C ARG A 90 -20.94 -2.20 -0.13
N SER A 91 -21.76 -1.54 0.69
CA SER A 91 -22.66 -2.20 1.66
C SER A 91 -23.48 -3.31 0.99
N ALA A 92 -23.76 -4.39 1.73
CA ALA A 92 -24.45 -5.57 1.20
C ALA A 92 -25.86 -5.29 0.62
N ASP A 93 -26.44 -4.14 0.95
CA ASP A 93 -27.75 -3.70 0.45
C ASP A 93 -27.69 -3.19 -1.00
N GLU A 94 -26.51 -2.87 -1.52
CA GLU A 94 -26.32 -2.45 -2.92
C GLU A 94 -25.97 -3.64 -3.82
N PRO A 95 -26.42 -3.65 -5.08
CA PRO A 95 -26.10 -4.72 -6.02
C PRO A 95 -24.58 -4.81 -6.27
N MET A 96 -24.12 -6.03 -6.54
CA MET A 96 -22.71 -6.29 -6.81
C MET A 96 -22.23 -5.52 -8.04
N THR A 97 -21.02 -4.95 -7.96
CA THR A 97 -20.40 -4.29 -9.12
C THR A 97 -19.76 -5.35 -10.02
N VAL A 98 -20.09 -5.31 -11.31
CA VAL A 98 -19.51 -6.22 -12.31
C VAL A 98 -18.33 -5.55 -13.01
N PHE A 99 -17.24 -6.27 -13.19
CA PHE A 99 -16.08 -5.86 -13.98
C PHE A 99 -15.94 -6.79 -15.17
N TYR A 100 -15.73 -6.22 -16.35
CA TYR A 100 -15.58 -6.96 -17.60
C TYR A 100 -14.17 -6.80 -18.16
N LYS A 101 -13.70 -7.84 -18.83
CA LYS A 101 -12.49 -7.84 -19.67
C LYS A 101 -12.81 -8.45 -21.02
N CYS A 102 -12.53 -7.73 -22.09
CA CYS A 102 -12.71 -8.22 -23.45
C CYS A 102 -11.71 -9.35 -23.73
N MET A 103 -12.19 -10.45 -24.32
CA MET A 103 -11.33 -11.56 -24.73
C MET A 103 -10.53 -11.28 -26.01
N THR A 104 -10.87 -10.22 -26.75
CA THR A 104 -10.26 -9.89 -28.05
C THR A 104 -9.22 -8.77 -27.96
N CYS A 105 -9.48 -7.72 -27.16
CA CYS A 105 -8.59 -6.55 -27.06
C CYS A 105 -8.06 -6.29 -25.64
N ASP A 106 -8.33 -7.19 -24.68
CA ASP A 106 -7.97 -7.07 -23.25
C ASP A 106 -8.47 -5.79 -22.55
N HIS A 107 -9.33 -5.00 -23.20
CA HIS A 107 -9.92 -3.81 -22.60
C HIS A 107 -10.76 -4.18 -21.39
N ARG A 108 -10.63 -3.40 -20.31
CA ARG A 108 -11.36 -3.60 -19.06
C ARG A 108 -12.29 -2.44 -18.82
N TRP A 109 -13.54 -2.73 -18.47
CA TRP A 109 -14.54 -1.72 -18.14
C TRP A 109 -15.41 -2.20 -16.99
N ARG A 110 -16.09 -1.25 -16.36
CA ARG A 110 -17.06 -1.51 -15.29
C ARG A 110 -18.44 -1.68 -15.93
N GLY A 111 -19.17 -2.71 -15.52
CA GLY A 111 -20.61 -2.81 -15.75
C GLY A 111 -21.33 -1.90 -14.77
N ASP A 112 -22.18 -1.04 -15.32
CA ASP A 112 -23.11 -0.22 -14.53
C ASP A 112 -24.21 -1.10 -13.89
#